data_AF-A0AAU7NVN9-F1
#
_entry.id   AF-A0AAU7NVN9-F1
#
_cell.length_a   1.000
_cell.length_b   1.000
_cell.length_c   1.000
_cell.angle_alpha   90.00
_cell.angle_beta   90.00
_cell.angle_gamma   90.00
#
_symmetry.space_group_name_H-M   'P 1'
#
loop_
_entity.id
_entity.type
_entity.pdbx_description
1 polymer ?
#
loop_
_entity_poly.entity_id
_entity_poly.type
_entity_poly.pdbx_seq_one_letter_code
_entity_poly.pdbx_strand_id
1 'polypeptide(L)'
;MRLDKIQKKALKKALENLTNVDQAFLFGSRVDDTKRGGDIDLLIFSQQPPFNLSRKIARDFFKLCEEKIDVLVVNPKKMTKEQALFVQSIEKMPLSDL
;
A
#
# COMPACT_ATOMS: atom_id res chain seq x y z
N MET A 1 -10.01 -7.29 -6.41
CA MET A 1 -9.49 -6.56 -5.22
C MET A 1 -10.51 -6.70 -4.12
N ARG A 2 -10.15 -7.43 -3.06
CA ARG A 2 -11.05 -7.73 -1.95
C ARG A 2 -11.03 -6.61 -0.90
N LEU A 3 -11.48 -5.44 -1.32
CA LEU A 3 -11.63 -4.24 -0.50
C LEU A 3 -13.07 -3.77 -0.51
N ASP A 4 -13.65 -3.51 0.67
CA ASP A 4 -14.99 -2.94 0.78
C ASP A 4 -15.01 -1.42 0.49
N LYS A 5 -16.20 -0.82 0.51
CA LYS A 5 -16.39 0.60 0.20
C LYS A 5 -15.70 1.54 1.21
N ILE A 6 -15.68 1.17 2.49
CA ILE A 6 -15.07 1.96 3.56
C ILE A 6 -13.56 1.90 3.44
N GLN A 7 -13.00 0.70 3.25
CA GLN A 7 -11.57 0.47 3.01
C GLN A 7 -11.08 1.25 1.78
N LYS A 8 -11.82 1.19 0.66
CA LYS A 8 -11.49 1.97 -0.55
C LYS A 8 -11.47 3.48 -0.27
N LYS A 9 -12.49 3.99 0.42
CA LYS A 9 -12.57 5.42 0.79
C LYS A 9 -11.42 5.84 1.71
N ALA A 10 -11.09 5.00 2.69
CA ALA A 10 -9.99 5.23 3.62
C ALA A 10 -8.62 5.22 2.93
N LEU A 11 -8.39 4.28 2.00
CA LEU A 11 -7.18 4.24 1.18
C LEU A 11 -7.07 5.50 0.32
N LYS A 12 -8.15 5.89 -0.36
CA LYS A 12 -8.16 7.10 -1.17
C LYS A 12 -7.72 8.32 -0.36
N LYS A 13 -8.25 8.48 0.85
CA LYS A 13 -7.84 9.56 1.77
C LYS A 13 -6.39 9.45 2.21
N ALA A 14 -5.96 8.25 2.63
CA ALA A 14 -4.62 8.03 3.17
C ALA A 14 -3.52 8.31 2.13
N LEU A 15 -3.82 8.02 0.86
CA LEU A 15 -2.90 8.17 -0.27
C LEU A 15 -2.92 9.58 -0.90
N GLU A 16 -3.78 10.51 -0.46
CA GLU A 16 -3.82 11.90 -0.98
C GLU A 16 -2.49 12.66 -0.83
N ASN A 17 -1.62 12.22 0.09
CA ASN A 17 -0.33 12.85 0.34
C ASN A 17 0.79 12.35 -0.60
N LEU A 18 0.49 11.41 -1.48
CA LEU A 18 1.41 10.97 -2.50
C LEU A 18 1.56 12.04 -3.58
N THR A 19 2.78 12.13 -4.11
CA THR A 19 3.09 13.03 -5.22
C THR A 19 2.88 12.31 -6.55
N ASN A 20 2.86 13.06 -7.66
CA ASN A 20 2.66 12.49 -9.00
C ASN A 20 3.74 11.48 -9.43
N VAL A 21 4.87 11.41 -8.70
CA VAL A 21 5.95 10.45 -8.96
C VAL A 21 5.88 9.21 -8.07
N ASP A 22 5.02 9.23 -7.06
CA ASP A 22 4.81 8.08 -6.18
C ASP A 22 3.80 7.12 -6.81
N GLN A 23 3.97 5.82 -6.55
CA GLN A 23 3.05 4.78 -7.03
C GLN A 23 2.60 3.92 -5.86
N ALA A 24 1.30 3.64 -5.79
CA ALA A 24 0.72 2.81 -4.75
C ALA A 24 0.13 1.54 -5.34
N PHE A 25 0.36 0.42 -4.65
CA PHE A 25 -0.11 -0.90 -5.05
C PHE A 25 -0.70 -1.62 -3.85
N LEU A 26 -1.77 -2.38 -4.08
CA LEU A 26 -2.21 -3.45 -3.19
C LEU A 26 -1.42 -4.70 -3.52
N PHE A 27 -0.89 -5.40 -2.52
CA PHE A 27 -0.28 -6.72 -2.70
C PHE A 27 -0.83 -7.72 -1.66
N GLY A 28 -0.27 -8.92 -1.64
CA GLY A 28 -0.56 -9.89 -0.58
C GLY A 28 -1.91 -10.59 -0.74
N SER A 29 -2.62 -10.84 0.35
CA SER A 29 -3.81 -11.72 0.33
C SER A 29 -5.07 -11.10 -0.31
N ARG A 30 -5.08 -9.77 -0.49
CA ARG A 30 -6.25 -8.99 -0.93
C ARG A 30 -6.30 -8.74 -2.44
N VAL A 31 -5.26 -9.13 -3.18
CA VAL A 31 -5.29 -9.09 -4.66
C VAL A 31 -6.08 -10.26 -5.25
N ASP A 32 -6.16 -11.39 -4.53
CA ASP A 32 -6.87 -12.60 -4.92
C ASP A 32 -8.24 -12.69 -4.22
N ASP A 33 -9.31 -12.58 -5.00
CA ASP A 33 -10.69 -12.59 -4.50
C ASP A 33 -11.14 -14.00 -4.04
N THR A 34 -10.39 -15.07 -4.33
CA THR A 34 -10.70 -16.45 -3.89
C THR A 34 -10.22 -16.75 -2.46
N LYS A 35 -9.32 -15.93 -1.91
CA LYS A 35 -8.78 -16.09 -0.55
C LYS A 35 -9.71 -15.55 0.53
N ARG A 36 -9.54 -16.02 1.77
CA ARG A 36 -10.32 -15.62 2.95
C ARG A 36 -9.43 -14.96 4.00
N GLY A 37 -9.99 -14.00 4.76
CA GLY A 37 -9.29 -13.31 5.85
C GLY A 37 -8.15 -12.40 5.37
N GLY A 38 -7.19 -12.11 6.25
CA GLY A 38 -5.93 -11.42 5.91
C GLY A 38 -5.98 -9.89 6.00
N ASP A 39 -4.80 -9.32 6.23
CA ASP A 39 -4.58 -7.88 6.34
C ASP A 39 -4.51 -7.21 4.96
N ILE A 40 -4.52 -5.87 4.94
CA ILE A 40 -4.34 -5.07 3.72
C ILE A 40 -2.87 -4.67 3.65
N ASP A 41 -2.16 -5.25 2.68
CA ASP A 41 -0.75 -4.97 2.41
C ASP A 41 -0.61 -3.95 1.27
N LEU A 42 0.08 -2.84 1.54
CA LEU A 42 0.34 -1.76 0.58
C LEU A 42 1.83 -1.64 0.28
N LEU A 43 2.17 -1.60 -1.01
CA LEU A 43 3.49 -1.25 -1.50
C LEU A 43 3.44 0.16 -2.08
N ILE A 44 4.28 1.04 -1.56
CA ILE A 44 4.43 2.40 -2.03
C ILE A 44 5.83 2.58 -2.61
N PHE A 45 5.92 2.87 -3.90
CA PHE A 45 7.16 3.39 -4.47
C PHE A 45 7.23 4.88 -4.24
N SER A 46 8.21 5.31 -3.42
CA SER A 46 8.41 6.72 -3.10
C SER A 46 9.85 7.01 -2.72
N GLN A 47 10.31 8.24 -3.02
CA GLN A 47 11.58 8.76 -2.53
C GLN A 47 11.46 9.44 -1.15
N GLN A 48 10.25 9.57 -0.60
CA GLN A 48 10.01 10.11 0.73
C GLN A 48 10.59 9.19 1.83
N PRO A 49 10.89 9.71 3.05
CA PRO A 49 11.39 8.89 4.15
C PRO A 49 10.43 7.73 4.49
N PRO A 50 10.85 6.45 4.33
CA PRO A 50 9.96 5.29 4.40
C PRO A 50 9.13 5.22 5.69
N PHE A 51 9.77 5.40 6.84
CA PHE A 51 9.12 5.33 8.15
C PHE A 51 8.05 6.41 8.36
N ASN A 52 8.32 7.64 7.91
CA ASN A 52 7.38 8.75 8.09
C ASN A 52 6.17 8.57 7.18
N LEU A 53 6.40 8.16 5.93
CA LEU A 53 5.34 7.96 4.96
C LEU A 53 4.46 6.76 5.34
N SER A 54 5.05 5.62 5.70
CA SER A 54 4.29 4.43 6.12
C SER A 54 3.41 4.72 7.33
N ARG A 55 3.98 5.35 8.37
CA ARG A 55 3.24 5.74 9.58
C ARG A 55 2.13 6.73 9.29
N LYS A 56 2.35 7.69 8.38
CA LYS A 56 1.34 8.67 7.98
C LYS A 56 0.15 8.00 7.28
N ILE A 57 0.43 7.14 6.29
CA ILE A 57 -0.60 6.39 5.55
C ILE A 57 -1.40 5.49 6.50
N ALA A 58 -0.73 4.69 7.32
CA ALA A 58 -1.39 3.80 8.27
C ALA A 58 -2.29 4.56 9.26
N ARG A 59 -1.81 5.69 9.79
CA ARG A 59 -2.62 6.54 10.69
C ARG A 59 -3.83 7.13 9.98
N ASP A 60 -3.65 7.68 8.79
CA ASP A 60 -4.72 8.39 8.08
C ASP A 60 -5.79 7.42 7.54
N PHE A 61 -5.38 6.19 7.20
CA PHE A 61 -6.32 5.09 6.93
C PHE A 61 -7.10 4.69 8.19
N PHE A 62 -6.40 4.44 9.31
CA PHE A 62 -7.02 4.02 10.57
C PHE A 62 -8.08 5.00 11.06
N LYS A 63 -7.87 6.31 10.90
CA LYS A 63 -8.85 7.35 11.28
C LYS A 63 -10.22 7.23 10.59
N LEU A 64 -10.30 6.56 9.44
CA LEU A 64 -11.54 6.43 8.67
C LEU A 64 -12.13 5.02 8.67
N CYS A 65 -11.30 4.00 8.86
CA CYS A 65 -11.71 2.59 8.77
C CYS A 65 -11.60 1.84 10.09
N GLU A 66 -10.89 2.39 11.09
CA GLU A 66 -10.57 1.73 12.37
C GLU A 66 -9.88 0.36 12.25
N GLU A 67 -9.33 0.08 11.06
CA GLU A 67 -8.58 -1.14 10.73
C GLU A 67 -7.09 -0.82 10.54
N LYS A 68 -6.23 -1.80 10.85
CA LYS A 68 -4.79 -1.70 10.61
C LYS A 68 -4.46 -2.14 9.19
N ILE A 69 -3.40 -1.55 8.65
CA ILE A 69 -2.83 -1.90 7.35
C ILE A 69 -1.31 -1.97 7.45
N ASP A 70 -0.71 -2.81 6.62
CA ASP A 70 0.73 -2.92 6.51
C ASP A 70 1.22 -2.12 5.31
N VAL A 71 2.15 -1.19 5.54
CA VAL A 71 2.63 -0.26 4.51
C VAL A 71 4.13 -0.41 4.34
N LEU A 72 4.52 -0.97 3.21
CA LEU A 72 5.91 -1.07 2.78
C LEU A 72 6.23 0.10 1.83
N VAL A 73 7.16 0.96 2.22
CA VAL A 73 7.64 2.05 1.37
C VAL A 73 9.03 1.69 0.84
N VAL A 74 9.18 1.69 -0.47
CA VAL A 74 10.43 1.35 -1.16
C VAL A 74 10.84 2.50 -2.07
N ASN A 75 12.12 2.89 -2.01
CA ASN A 75 12.67 3.83 -2.98
C ASN A 75 13.08 3.08 -4.25
N PRO A 76 12.38 3.28 -5.39
CA PRO A 76 12.65 2.52 -6.61
C PRO A 76 14.05 2.79 -7.20
N LYS A 77 14.71 3.89 -6.81
CA LYS A 77 16.06 4.24 -7.25
C LYS A 77 17.17 3.71 -6.33
N LYS A 78 16.82 3.19 -5.16
CA LYS A 78 17.77 2.79 -4.11
C LYS A 78 17.31 1.52 -3.38
N MET A 79 16.78 0.55 -4.11
CA MET A 79 16.38 -0.73 -3.52
C MET A 79 17.60 -1.55 -3.12
N THR A 80 17.53 -2.24 -1.99
CA THR A 80 18.47 -3.35 -1.72
C THR A 80 18.15 -4.54 -2.63
N LYS A 81 19.07 -5.51 -2.72
CA LYS A 81 18.86 -6.72 -3.51
C LYS A 81 17.63 -7.51 -3.01
N GLU A 82 17.46 -7.58 -1.70
CA GLU A 82 16.35 -8.26 -1.04
C GLU A 82 15.02 -7.58 -1.37
N GLN A 83 14.98 -6.25 -1.31
CA GLN A 83 13.80 -5.48 -1.69
C GLN A 83 13.43 -5.69 -3.16
N ALA A 84 14.42 -5.65 -4.05
CA ALA A 84 14.20 -5.87 -5.47
C ALA A 84 13.64 -7.27 -5.75
N LEU A 85 14.20 -8.31 -5.13
CA LEU A 85 13.71 -9.68 -5.25
C LEU A 85 12.29 -9.84 -4.69
N PHE A 86 12.03 -9.26 -3.52
CA PHE A 86 10.70 -9.27 -2.91
C PHE A 86 9.67 -8.63 -3.84
N VAL A 87 9.93 -7.41 -4.33
CA VAL A 87 9.04 -6.67 -5.23
C VAL A 87 8.77 -7.42 -6.54
N GLN A 88 9.76 -8.16 -7.05
CA GLN A 88 9.60 -9.01 -8.24
C GLN A 88 8.78 -10.26 -7.97
N SER A 89 8.88 -10.83 -6.76
CA SER A 89 8.21 -12.08 -6.39
C SER A 89 6.72 -11.92 -6.06
N ILE A 90 6.27 -10.69 -5.72
CA ILE A 90 4.89 -10.44 -5.33
C ILE A 90 4.00 -10.06 -6.51
N GLU A 91 2.80 -10.62 -6.51
CA GLU A 91 1.67 -10.09 -7.27
C GLU A 91 1.18 -8.80 -6.61
N LYS A 92 0.94 -7.77 -7.42
CA LYS A 92 0.53 -6.45 -6.97
C LYS A 92 -0.40 -5.79 -7.98
N MET A 93 -1.43 -5.13 -7.50
CA MET A 93 -2.42 -4.43 -8.30
C MET A 93 -2.29 -2.92 -8.09
N PRO A 94 -2.21 -2.11 -9.15
CA PRO A 94 -2.12 -0.66 -9.01
C PRO A 94 -3.37 -0.09 -8.35
N LEU A 95 -3.17 0.91 -7.48
CA LEU A 95 -4.24 1.65 -6.81
C LEU A 95 -4.55 2.98 -7.50
N SER A 96 -4.13 3.17 -8.76
CA SER A 96 -4.40 4.38 -9.55
C SER A 96 -5.88 4.66 -9.77
N ASP A 97 -6.71 3.62 -9.71
CA ASP A 97 -8.12 3.66 -10.11
C ASP A 97 -9.09 3.65 -8.90
N LEU A 98 -8.60 4.00 -7.70
CA LEU A 98 -9.38 4.03 -6.44
C LEU A 98 -10.38 5.20 -6.33
#